data_AF-A0A972W5I9-F1
#
_entry.id   AF-A0A972W5I9-F1
#
_cell.length_a   1.000
_cell.length_b   1.000
_cell.length_c   1.000
_cell.angle_alpha   90.00
_cell.angle_beta   90.00
_cell.angle_gamma   90.00
#
_symmetry.space_group_name_H-M   'P 1'
#
loop_
_entity.id
_entity.type
_entity.pdbx_description
1 polymer ?
#
loop_
_entity_poly.entity_id
_entity_poly.type
_entity_poly.pdbx_seq_one_letter_code
_entity_poly.pdbx_strand_id
1 'polypeptide(L)' 'MLANFIVLLQQVNVEEKIKNAPDDRYGIGVAIAAYIPFIVLALLAYFVYYKAKNRKDLND' A
#
# COMPACT_ATOMS: atom_id res chain seq x y z
N MET A 1 2.41 -9.06 19.62
CA MET A 1 1.22 -8.58 18.88
C MET A 1 1.46 -7.20 18.26
N LEU A 2 1.97 -6.19 18.98
CA LEU A 2 2.32 -4.87 18.41
C LEU A 2 3.54 -4.88 17.47
N ALA A 3 4.48 -5.82 17.66
CA ALA A 3 5.69 -5.93 16.83
C ALA A 3 5.42 -6.17 15.33
N ASN A 4 4.30 -6.80 14.98
CA ASN A 4 3.96 -7.07 13.57
C ASN A 4 3.60 -5.80 12.79
N PHE A 5 3.13 -4.75 13.47
CA PHE A 5 2.88 -3.45 12.83
C PHE A 5 4.16 -2.69 12.51
N ILE A 6 5.25 -2.95 13.25
CA ILE A 6 6.54 -2.30 13.05
C ILE A 6 7.16 -2.70 11.70
N VAL A 7 6.84 -3.91 11.20
CA VAL A 7 7.29 -4.38 9.86
C VAL A 7 6.83 -3.44 8.73
N LEU A 8 5.67 -2.80 8.88
CA LEU A 8 5.14 -1.83 7.89
C LEU A 8 5.83 -0.46 7.97
N LEU A 9 6.47 -0.16 9.11
CA LEU A 9 7.17 1.10 9.38
C LEU A 9 8.69 0.97 9.29
N GLN A 10 9.20 -0.24 9.07
CA GLN A 10 10.62 -0.51 9.01
C GLN A 10 11.19 0.13 7.74
N GLN A 11 12.22 0.96 7.88
CA GLN A 11 12.95 1.52 6.73
C GLN A 11 13.56 0.37 5.95
N VAL A 12 12.94 0.03 4.82
CA VAL A 12 13.46 -0.97 3.89
C VAL A 12 14.43 -0.24 2.96
N ASN A 13 15.71 -0.61 2.98
CA ASN A 13 16.68 -0.05 2.04
C ASN A 13 16.39 -0.59 0.63
N VAL A 14 15.54 0.13 -0.12
CA VAL A 14 15.10 -0.25 -1.47
C VAL A 14 16.28 -0.33 -2.43
N GLU A 15 17.23 0.60 -2.30
CA GLU A 15 18.43 0.66 -3.14
C GLU A 15 19.30 -0.60 -2.97
N GLU A 16 19.50 -1.04 -1.74
CA GLU A 16 20.25 -2.27 -1.44
C GLU A 16 19.52 -3.54 -1.90
N LYS A 17 18.18 -3.54 -1.87
CA LYS A 17 17.37 -4.64 -2.42
C LYS A 17 17.43 -4.71 -3.94
N ILE A 18 17.50 -3.57 -4.63
CA ILE A 18 17.65 -3.53 -6.09
C ILE A 18 19.08 -3.92 -6.49
N LYS A 19 20.09 -3.42 -5.76
CA LYS A 19 21.51 -3.73 -6.03
C LYS A 19 21.83 -5.23 -5.91
N ASN A 20 21.19 -5.93 -4.98
CA ASN A 20 21.36 -7.36 -4.77
C ASN A 20 20.26 -8.20 -5.45
N ALA A 21 19.53 -7.62 -6.41
CA ALA A 21 18.47 -8.32 -7.10
C ALA A 21 19.05 -9.49 -7.94
N PRO A 22 18.47 -10.71 -7.84
CA PRO A 22 18.91 -11.85 -8.62
C PRO A 22 18.60 -11.69 -10.12
N ASP A 23 17.61 -10.88 -10.46
CA ASP A 23 17.24 -10.51 -11.83
C ASP A 23 16.52 -9.15 -11.87
N ASP A 24 16.32 -8.62 -13.07
CA ASP A 24 15.60 -7.34 -13.27
C ASP A 24 14.13 -7.41 -12.82
N ARG A 25 13.53 -8.61 -12.83
CA ARG A 25 12.13 -8.82 -12.45
C ARG A 25 11.91 -8.64 -10.96
N TYR A 26 12.90 -9.00 -10.14
CA TYR A 26 12.88 -8.77 -8.70
C TYR A 26 12.87 -7.27 -8.38
N GLY A 27 13.65 -6.46 -9.12
CA GLY A 27 13.63 -4.99 -8.98
C GLY A 27 12.25 -4.38 -9.24
N ILE A 28 11.54 -4.88 -10.26
CA ILE A 28 10.15 -4.49 -10.55
C ILE A 28 9.22 -4.85 -9.39
N GLY A 29 9.37 -6.05 -8.82
CA GLY A 29 8.61 -6.49 -7.65
C GLY A 29 8.83 -5.58 -6.43
N VAL A 30 10.08 -5.18 -6.18
CA VAL A 30 10.45 -4.25 -5.11
C VAL A 30 9.83 -2.87 -5.32
N ALA A 31 9.87 -2.35 -6.55
CA ALA A 31 9.26 -1.06 -6.89
C ALA A 31 7.74 -1.09 -6.69
N ILE A 32 7.05 -2.14 -7.17
CA ILE A 32 5.60 -2.30 -7.00
C ILE A 32 5.25 -2.39 -5.50
N ALA A 33 6.01 -3.17 -4.72
CA ALA A 33 5.79 -3.31 -3.29
C ALA A 33 5.85 -1.96 -2.55
N ALA A 34 6.74 -1.05 -2.97
CA ALA A 34 6.85 0.29 -2.39
C ALA A 34 5.57 1.14 -2.60
N TYR A 35 4.80 0.88 -3.67
CA TYR A 35 3.56 1.61 -3.96
C TYR A 35 2.30 0.97 -3.34
N ILE A 36 2.35 -0.28 -2.87
CA ILE A 36 1.21 -0.97 -2.26
C ILE A 36 0.52 -0.16 -1.14
N PRO A 37 1.25 0.49 -0.19
CA PRO A 37 0.61 1.29 0.85
C PRO A 37 -0.30 2.39 0.29
N PHE A 38 0.10 3.03 -0.80
CA PHE A 38 -0.68 4.08 -1.45
C PHE A 38 -1.92 3.52 -2.16
N ILE A 39 -1.79 2.36 -2.80
CA ILE A 39 -2.92 1.67 -3.43
C ILE A 39 -3.96 1.29 -2.36
N VAL A 40 -3.52 0.79 -1.21
CA VAL A 40 -4.41 0.49 -0.08
C VAL A 40 -5.17 1.74 0.38
N LEU A 41 -4.49 2.88 0.53
CA LEU A 41 -5.14 4.15 0.86
C LEU A 41 -6.15 4.60 -0.20
N ALA A 42 -5.81 4.46 -1.48
CA ALA A 42 -6.72 4.79 -2.59
C ALA A 42 -7.98 3.90 -2.58
N LEU A 43 -7.83 2.60 -2.33
CA LEU A 43 -8.95 1.67 -2.19
C LEU A 43 -9.82 2.01 -0.98
N LEU A 44 -9.21 2.36 0.15
CA LEU A 44 -9.95 2.82 1.33
C LEU A 44 -10.73 4.10 1.05
N ALA A 45 -10.12 5.09 0.39
CA ALA A 45 -10.79 6.31 -0.01
C ALA A 45 -11.97 6.02 -0.95
N TYR A 46 -11.78 5.15 -1.95
CA TYR A 46 -12.84 4.72 -2.85
C TYR A 46 -13.96 4.01 -2.10
N PHE A 47 -13.63 3.12 -1.17
CA PHE A 47 -14.62 2.42 -0.34
C PHE A 47 -15.45 3.37 0.51
N VAL A 48 -14.80 4.34 1.15
CA VAL A 48 -15.48 5.39 1.95
C VAL A 48 -16.38 6.22 1.05
N TYR A 49 -15.90 6.67 -0.12
CA TYR A 49 -16.70 7.40 -1.11
C TYR A 49 -17.91 6.58 -1.57
N TYR A 50 -17.71 5.32 -1.95
CA TYR A 50 -18.79 4.45 -2.41
C TYR A 50 -19.87 4.26 -1.34
N LYS A 51 -19.46 4.03 -0.10
CA LYS A 51 -20.38 3.92 1.04
C LYS A 51 -21.11 5.23 1.29
N ALA A 52 -20.43 6.38 1.21
CA ALA A 52 -21.03 7.69 1.41
C ALA A 52 -21.97 8.09 0.26
N LYS A 53 -21.68 7.68 -0.97
CA LYS A 53 -22.51 7.96 -2.15
C LYS A 53 -23.84 7.20 -2.12
N ASN A 54 -23.86 5.99 -1.58
CA ASN A 54 -25.05 5.13 -1.53
C ASN A 54 -25.89 5.32 -0.25
N ARG A 55 -25.59 6.35 0.54
CA ARG A 55 -26.36 6.75 1.71
C ARG A 55 -27.65 7.44 1.28
N LYS A 56 -28.80 6.87 1.66
CA LYS A 56 -30.14 7.41 1.40
C LYS A 56 -30.55 8.51 2.40
N ASP A 57 -29.79 8.65 3.48
CA ASP A 57 -29.89 9.63 4.57
C ASP A 57 -29.47 11.06 4.18
N LEU A 58 -29.09 11.30 2.91
CA LEU A 58 -28.70 12.62 2.41
C LEU A 58 -29.89 13.43 1.82
N ASN A 59 -31.09 12.84 1.75
CA ASN A 59 -32.28 13.44 1.15
C ASN A 59 -33.46 13.66 2.12
N ASP A 60 -33.23 13.51 3.43
CA ASP A 60 -34.22 13.83 4.48
C ASP A 60 -33.94 15.21 5.10
#